data_AF-A0A7W3VJA1-F1
#
_entry.id   AF-A0A7W3VJA1-F1
#
_cell.length_a   1.000
_cell.length_b   1.000
_cell.length_c   1.000
_cell.angle_alpha   90.00
_cell.angle_beta   90.00
_cell.angle_gamma   90.00
#
_symmetry.space_group_name_H-M   'P 1'
#
loop_
_entity.id
_entity.type
_entity.pdbx_description
1 polymer ?
#
loop_
_entity_poly.entity_id
_entity_poly.type
_entity_poly.pdbx_seq_one_letter_code
_entity_poly.pdbx_strand_id
1 'polypeptide(L)'
;MLDSVVLKQESLRQDDYFDEFLVLLENKRKQGRNYLSLSKIPISLHYRLIQEGYSIKKEKKVVTRYFFWKKIIYYYKVERST
;
A
#
# COMPACT_ATOMS: atom_id res chain seq x y z
N MET A 1 12.12 14.74 -27.13
CA MET A 1 10.79 15.30 -26.78
C MET A 1 9.71 14.22 -26.55
N LEU A 2 10.04 12.92 -26.57
CA LEU A 2 9.09 11.83 -26.26
C LEU A 2 9.07 11.46 -24.76
N ASP A 3 10.14 11.72 -24.02
CA ASP A 3 10.23 11.39 -22.58
C ASP A 3 9.20 12.09 -21.71
N SER A 4 8.83 13.34 -22.04
CA SER A 4 7.92 14.14 -21.23
C SER A 4 6.48 13.61 -21.24
N VAL A 5 6.06 12.97 -22.33
CA VAL A 5 4.69 12.46 -22.49
C VAL A 5 4.52 11.13 -21.78
N VAL A 6 5.53 10.26 -21.87
CA VAL A 6 5.55 8.96 -21.17
C VAL A 6 5.62 9.16 -19.65
N LEU A 7 6.51 10.05 -19.19
CA LEU A 7 6.60 10.42 -17.76
C LEU A 7 5.28 10.99 -17.23
N LYS A 8 4.59 11.82 -18.03
CA LYS A 8 3.32 12.42 -17.63
C LYS A 8 2.16 11.42 -17.61
N GLN A 9 2.15 10.40 -18.47
CA GLN A 9 1.17 9.32 -18.41
C GLN A 9 1.44 8.36 -17.25
N GLU A 10 2.70 8.06 -16.95
CA GLU A 10 3.05 7.29 -15.75
C GLU A 10 2.71 8.05 -14.47
N SER A 11 2.92 9.37 -14.43
CA SER A 11 2.56 10.18 -13.26
C SER A 11 1.05 10.23 -13.07
N LEU A 12 0.26 10.41 -14.14
CA LEU A 12 -1.21 10.42 -14.07
C LEU A 12 -1.74 9.08 -13.55
N ARG A 13 -1.22 7.94 -14.04
CA ARG A 13 -1.58 6.61 -13.51
C ARG A 13 -1.15 6.41 -12.06
N GLN A 14 -0.07 7.04 -11.63
CA GLN A 14 0.41 6.98 -10.24
C GLN A 14 -0.43 7.82 -9.28
N ASP A 15 -0.96 8.95 -9.74
CA ASP A 15 -1.93 9.77 -9.02
C ASP A 15 -3.21 8.97 -8.78
N ASP A 16 -3.76 8.33 -9.82
CA ASP A 16 -4.97 7.50 -9.71
C ASP A 16 -4.80 6.38 -8.67
N TYR A 17 -3.64 5.71 -8.65
CA TYR A 17 -3.33 4.65 -7.68
C TYR A 17 -3.21 5.14 -6.24
N PHE A 18 -2.76 6.37 -6.04
CA PHE A 18 -2.63 6.96 -4.71
C PHE A 18 -4.00 7.35 -4.15
N ASP A 19 -4.85 7.94 -4.97
CA ASP A 19 -6.23 8.27 -4.59
C ASP A 19 -7.04 7.02 -4.26
N GLU A 20 -6.91 5.96 -5.06
CA GLU A 20 -7.52 4.66 -4.74
C GLU A 20 -7.01 4.10 -3.40
N PHE A 21 -5.71 4.22 -3.12
CA PHE A 21 -5.14 3.81 -1.83
C PHE A 21 -5.76 4.59 -0.66
N LEU A 22 -5.92 5.92 -0.80
CA LEU A 22 -6.53 6.76 0.24
C LEU A 22 -7.98 6.37 0.49
N VAL A 23 -8.77 6.13 -0.57
CA VAL A 23 -10.16 5.66 -0.46
C VAL A 23 -10.23 4.31 0.27
N LEU A 24 -9.34 3.38 -0.07
CA LEU A 24 -9.25 2.08 0.60
C LEU A 24 -8.88 2.22 2.09
N LEU A 25 -7.94 3.11 2.40
CA LEU A 25 -7.52 3.39 3.77
C LEU A 25 -8.68 4.00 4.58
N GLU A 26 -9.40 4.96 4.01
CA GLU A 26 -10.56 5.58 4.66
C GLU A 26 -11.69 4.57 4.92
N ASN A 27 -11.96 3.68 3.95
CA ASN A 27 -12.92 2.59 4.14
C ASN A 27 -12.50 1.64 5.27
N LYS A 28 -11.20 1.38 5.45
CA LYS A 28 -10.70 0.61 6.60
C LYS A 28 -10.81 1.39 7.90
N ARG A 29 -10.60 2.71 7.90
CA ARG A 29 -10.83 3.57 9.08
C ARG A 29 -12.28 3.54 9.53
N LYS A 30 -13.24 3.59 8.60
CA LYS A 30 -14.68 3.41 8.88
C LYS A 30 -15.00 2.04 9.51
N GLN A 31 -14.19 1.02 9.21
CA GLN A 31 -14.26 -0.31 9.83
C GLN A 31 -13.46 -0.42 11.15
N GLY A 32 -12.98 0.70 11.70
CA GLY A 32 -12.19 0.75 12.94
C GLY A 32 -10.72 0.35 12.79
N ARG A 33 -10.21 0.21 11.55
CA ARG A 33 -8.81 -0.15 11.28
C ARG A 33 -8.07 1.04 10.66
N ASN A 34 -7.10 1.58 11.38
CA ASN A 34 -6.27 2.70 10.90
C ASN A 34 -5.08 2.27 10.03
N TYR A 35 -5.12 1.05 9.50
CA TYR A 35 -4.03 0.50 8.70
C TYR A 35 -4.56 -0.25 7.48
N LEU A 36 -3.79 -0.17 6.39
CA LEU A 36 -4.01 -0.99 5.20
C LEU A 36 -2.99 -2.12 5.17
N SER A 37 -3.43 -3.35 4.91
CA SER A 37 -2.55 -4.51 4.70
C SER A 37 -2.47 -4.82 3.20
N LEU A 38 -1.31 -4.59 2.59
CA LEU A 38 -1.07 -4.85 1.17
C LEU A 38 -0.06 -5.98 1.00
N SER A 39 -0.29 -6.90 0.05
CA SER A 39 0.67 -7.97 -0.26
C SER A 39 1.88 -7.45 -1.04
N LYS A 40 1.66 -6.45 -1.89
CA LYS A 40 2.68 -5.76 -2.67
C LYS A 40 2.38 -4.26 -2.65
N ILE A 41 3.43 -3.46 -2.61
CA ILE A 41 3.36 -2.01 -2.75
C ILE A 41 4.22 -1.64 -3.96
N PRO A 42 3.66 -0.95 -4.98
CA PRO A 42 4.48 -0.43 -6.08
C PRO A 42 5.45 0.63 -5.57
N ILE A 43 6.65 0.69 -6.16
CA ILE A 43 7.75 1.54 -5.70
C ILE A 43 7.33 3.02 -5.66
N SER A 44 6.57 3.48 -6.64
CA SER A 44 6.02 4.84 -6.69
C SER A 44 5.13 5.17 -5.48
N LEU A 45 4.17 4.29 -5.17
CA LEU A 45 3.30 4.43 -4.00
C LEU A 45 4.11 4.40 -2.70
N HIS A 46 5.15 3.56 -2.65
CA HIS A 46 6.05 3.50 -1.49
C HIS A 46 6.72 4.84 -1.21
N TYR A 47 7.36 5.45 -2.23
CA TYR A 47 8.02 6.73 -2.08
C TYR A 47 7.05 7.87 -1.75
N ARG A 48 5.88 7.89 -2.40
CA ARG A 48 4.86 8.91 -2.15
C ARG A 48 4.29 8.84 -0.74
N LEU A 49 4.04 7.63 -0.24
CA LEU A 49 3.60 7.42 1.14
C LEU A 49 4.65 7.91 2.15
N ILE A 50 5.94 7.71 1.87
CA ILE A 50 7.03 8.24 2.71
C ILE A 50 7.05 9.77 2.69
N GLN A 51 6.88 10.40 1.51
CA GLN A 51 6.82 11.86 1.36
C GLN A 51 5.65 12.48 2.14
N GLU A 52 4.49 11.82 2.14
CA GLU A 52 3.28 12.25 2.86
C GLU A 52 3.31 11.89 4.36
N GLY A 53 4.41 11.32 4.87
CA GLY A 53 4.60 11.03 6.29
C GLY A 53 3.93 9.73 6.79
N TYR A 54 3.59 8.81 5.88
CA TYR A 54 3.08 7.50 6.27
C TYR A 54 4.22 6.54 6.67
N SER A 55 4.00 5.79 7.74
CA SER A 55 4.88 4.71 8.17
C SER A 55 4.49 3.41 7.47
N ILE A 56 5.47 2.77 6.84
CA ILE A 56 5.28 1.51 6.11
C ILE A 56 6.07 0.42 6.85
N LYS A 57 5.37 -0.51 7.48
CA LYS A 57 5.96 -1.65 8.21
C LYS A 57 5.68 -2.95 7.48
N LYS A 58 6.70 -3.79 7.31
CA LYS A 58 6.53 -5.13 6.73
C LYS A 58 6.27 -6.13 7.85
N GLU A 59 5.08 -6.67 7.91
CA GLU A 59 4.67 -7.66 8.91
C GLU A 59 4.50 -9.05 8.28
N LYS A 60 4.70 -10.09 9.10
CA LYS A 60 4.53 -11.49 8.71
C LYS A 60 3.23 -12.00 9.30
N LYS A 61 2.30 -12.46 8.47
CA LYS A 61 1.10 -13.16 8.91
C LYS A 61 1.31 -14.64 8.68
N VAL A 62 1.34 -15.41 9.75
CA VAL A 62 1.26 -16.86 9.64
C VAL A 62 -0.23 -17.19 9.48
N VAL A 63 -0.64 -17.58 8.29
CA VAL A 63 -1.98 -18.07 8.03
C VAL A 63 -1.93 -19.59 8.10
N THR A 64 -2.56 -20.15 9.13
CA THR A 64 -2.71 -21.58 9.30
C THR A 64 -3.72 -22.09 8.27
N ARG A 65 -3.26 -22.84 7.27
CA ARG A 65 -4.15 -23.64 6.43
C ARG A 65 -4.21 -25.04 7.04
N TYR A 66 -5.40 -25.66 6.96
CA TYR A 66 -5.74 -26.94 7.57
C TYR A 66 -4.61 -27.99 7.51
N PHE A 67 -4.47 -28.75 8.61
CA PHE A 67 -3.61 -29.93 8.76
C PHE A 67 -2.07 -29.71 8.61
N PHE A 68 -1.50 -28.74 9.33
CA PHE A 68 -0.05 -28.53 9.54
C PHE A 68 0.74 -27.68 8.52
N TRP A 69 0.14 -27.21 7.42
CA TRP A 69 0.83 -26.28 6.52
C TRP A 69 0.66 -24.82 6.97
N LYS A 70 1.68 -24.33 7.68
CA LYS A 70 1.82 -22.90 8.03
C LYS A 70 2.27 -22.13 6.79
N LYS A 71 1.38 -21.32 6.20
CA LYS A 71 1.76 -20.41 5.11
C LYS A 71 2.13 -19.05 5.71
N ILE A 72 3.36 -18.62 5.46
CA ILE A 72 3.81 -17.27 5.83
C ILE A 72 3.44 -16.33 4.69
N ILE A 73 2.61 -15.34 4.97
CA ILE A 73 2.26 -14.27 4.03
C ILE A 73 2.90 -12.97 4.54
N TYR A 74 3.66 -12.31 3.68
CA TYR A 74 4.19 -10.98 3.96
C TYR A 74 3.14 -9.95 3.58
N TYR A 75 2.90 -8.99 4.45
CA TYR A 75 2.05 -7.85 4.16
C TYR A 75 2.73 -6.57 4.64
N TYR A 76 2.45 -5.48 3.94
CA TYR A 76 2.84 -4.14 4.31
C TYR A 76 1.68 -3.51 5.05
N LYS A 77 1.94 -3.07 6.27
CA LYS A 77 1.06 -2.28 7.10
C LYS A 77 1.43 -0.82 6.91
N VAL A 78 0.50 -0.03 6.37
CA VAL A 78 0.67 1.41 6.20
C VAL A 78 -0.16 2.13 7.25
N GLU A 79 0.48 2.95 8.08
CA GLU A 79 -0.13 3.74 9.15
C GLU A 79 0.27 5.22 8.98
N ARG A 80 -0.63 6.15 9.31
CA ARG A 80 -0.27 7.57 9.33
C ARG A 80 0.49 7.85 10.62
N SER A 81 1.76 8.25 10.52
CA SER A 81 2.49 8.75 11.70
C SER A 81 1.78 10.02 12.15
N THR A 82 1.23 9.98 13.36
CA THR A 82 0.56 11.13 14.00
C THR A 82 1.59 11.93 14.78
#